data_AF-A0A0C3QZD3-F1
#
_entry.id   AF-A0A0C3QZD3-F1
#
_cell.length_a   1.000
_cell.length_b   1.000
_cell.length_c   1.000
_cell.angle_alpha   90.00
_cell.angle_beta   90.00
_cell.angle_gamma   90.00
#
_symmetry.space_group_name_H-M   'P 1'
#
loop_
_entity.id
_entity.type
_entity.pdbx_description
1 polymer ?
#
loop_
_entity_poly.entity_id
_entity_poly.type
_entity_poly.pdbx_seq_one_letter_code
_entity_poly.pdbx_strand_id
1 'polypeptide(L)'
;MAAANTRLRAIKLYKELHRLGREYPDPGYNFLGKLRRGFERNRNLTDPEEIEKALALGDYIKKETLALYSLRKYRYLKRTYSKPEGHDL
;
A
#
# COMPACT_ATOMS: atom_id res chain seq x y z
N MET A 1 -20.28 18.00 1.16
CA MET A 1 -18.90 17.45 1.18
C MET A 1 -18.21 17.89 -0.09
N ALA A 2 -17.06 18.55 0.01
CA ALA A 2 -16.40 19.14 -1.14
C ALA A 2 -16.16 18.06 -2.20
N ALA A 3 -16.72 18.26 -3.41
CA ALA A 3 -16.40 17.47 -4.59
C ALA A 3 -14.95 17.75 -5.01
N ALA A 4 -14.00 17.34 -4.16
CA ALA A 4 -12.58 17.34 -4.47
C ALA A 4 -12.40 16.39 -5.65
N ASN A 5 -11.88 16.91 -6.75
CA ASN A 5 -11.69 16.22 -8.03
C ASN A 5 -11.25 14.75 -7.84
N THR A 6 -12.22 13.84 -7.81
CA THR A 6 -12.06 12.43 -7.44
C THR A 6 -11.12 11.73 -8.40
N ARG A 7 -11.12 12.19 -9.66
CA ARG A 7 -10.17 11.78 -10.69
C ARG A 7 -8.72 12.10 -10.31
N LEU A 8 -8.43 13.32 -9.84
CA LEU A 8 -7.08 13.67 -9.39
C LEU A 8 -6.64 12.83 -8.19
N ARG A 9 -7.54 12.58 -7.23
CA ARG A 9 -7.29 11.70 -6.08
C ARG A 9 -6.99 10.26 -6.53
N ALA A 10 -7.79 9.71 -7.43
CA ALA A 10 -7.57 8.37 -7.97
C ALA A 10 -6.23 8.24 -8.72
N ILE A 11 -5.87 9.23 -9.54
CA ILE A 11 -4.58 9.26 -10.25
C ILE A 11 -3.41 9.31 -9.28
N LYS A 12 -3.49 10.17 -8.26
CA LYS A 12 -2.46 10.27 -7.22
C LYS A 12 -2.30 8.94 -6.49
N LEU A 13 -3.41 8.36 -6.03
CA LEU A 13 -3.43 7.09 -5.32
C LEU A 13 -2.85 5.94 -6.15
N TYR A 14 -3.20 5.87 -7.44
CA TYR A 14 -2.63 4.89 -8.36
C TYR A 14 -1.11 5.00 -8.45
N LYS A 15 -0.57 6.22 -8.61
CA LYS A 15 0.88 6.44 -8.68
C LYS A 15 1.60 6.05 -7.39
N GLU A 16 1.02 6.40 -6.25
CA GLU A 16 1.57 6.04 -4.93
C GLU A 16 1.59 4.52 -4.72
N LEU A 17 0.47 3.84 -4.98
CA LEU A 17 0.36 2.38 -4.89
C LEU A 17 1.26 1.69 -5.91
N HIS A 18 1.40 2.23 -7.13
CA HIS A 18 2.29 1.69 -8.13
C HIS A 18 3.75 1.80 -7.69
N ARG A 19 4.16 2.91 -7.07
CA ARG A 19 5.52 3.06 -6.51
C ARG A 19 5.75 2.04 -5.40
N LEU A 20 4.82 1.95 -4.45
CA LEU A 20 4.90 0.97 -3.36
C LEU A 20 4.92 -0.46 -3.88
N GLY A 21 4.14 -0.79 -4.91
CA GLY A 21 4.08 -2.13 -5.48
C GLY A 21 5.39 -2.61 -6.13
N ARG A 22 6.27 -1.70 -6.58
CA ARG A 22 7.57 -2.09 -7.15
C ARG A 22 8.55 -2.63 -6.11
N GLU A 23 8.43 -2.14 -4.88
CA GLU A 23 9.34 -2.50 -3.78
C GLU A 23 8.77 -3.65 -2.92
N TYR A 24 7.64 -4.23 -3.33
CA TYR A 24 6.86 -5.15 -2.51
C TYR A 24 7.72 -6.34 -2.08
N PRO A 25 7.67 -6.77 -0.79
CA PRO A 25 8.64 -7.73 -0.27
C PRO A 25 8.57 -9.12 -0.90
N ASP A 26 7.40 -9.50 -1.40
CA ASP A 26 7.14 -10.81 -2.00
C ASP A 26 7.19 -10.71 -3.55
N PRO A 27 8.20 -11.31 -4.20
CA PRO A 27 8.33 -11.27 -5.66
C PRO A 27 7.28 -12.13 -6.39
N GLY A 28 6.69 -13.12 -5.71
CA GLY A 28 5.60 -13.93 -6.27
C GLY A 28 4.24 -13.23 -6.20
N TYR A 29 4.13 -12.20 -5.37
CA TYR A 29 2.91 -11.42 -5.24
C TYR A 29 2.78 -10.44 -6.41
N ASN A 30 1.88 -10.74 -7.35
CA ASN A 30 1.57 -9.87 -8.50
C ASN A 30 0.78 -8.60 -8.08
N PHE A 31 1.44 -7.72 -7.31
CA PHE A 31 0.83 -6.49 -6.78
C PHE A 31 0.36 -5.57 -7.89
N LEU A 32 1.24 -5.25 -8.85
CA LEU A 32 0.94 -4.30 -9.93
C LEU A 32 -0.18 -4.81 -10.85
N GLY A 33 -0.23 -6.12 -11.12
CA GLY A 33 -1.33 -6.72 -11.88
C GLY A 33 -2.66 -6.65 -11.14
N LYS A 34 -2.66 -6.88 -9.81
CA LYS A 34 -3.87 -6.72 -8.97
C LYS A 34 -4.31 -5.25 -8.91
N LEU A 35 -3.37 -4.32 -8.76
CA LEU A 35 -3.63 -2.88 -8.77
C LEU A 35 -4.30 -2.45 -10.08
N ARG A 36 -3.71 -2.80 -11.22
CA ARG A 36 -4.26 -2.47 -12.55
C ARG A 36 -5.67 -3.05 -12.72
N ARG A 37 -5.88 -4.33 -12.38
CA ARG A 37 -7.22 -4.96 -12.45
C ARG A 37 -8.25 -4.31 -11.52
N GLY A 38 -7.82 -3.82 -10.36
CA GLY A 38 -8.70 -3.10 -9.42
C GLY A 38 -9.20 -1.79 -10.00
N PHE A 39 -8.29 -0.95 -10.51
CA PHE A 39 -8.63 0.32 -11.13
C PHE A 39 -9.41 0.14 -12.44
N GLU A 40 -9.08 -0.87 -13.24
CA GLU A 40 -9.81 -1.17 -14.48
C GLU A 40 -11.27 -1.56 -14.21
N ARG A 41 -11.53 -2.40 -13.18
CA ARG A 41 -12.91 -2.78 -12.81
C ARG A 41 -13.75 -1.58 -12.36
N ASN A 42 -13.11 -0.59 -11.75
CA ASN A 42 -13.77 0.58 -11.17
C ASN A 42 -13.79 1.80 -12.11
N ARG A 43 -13.32 1.67 -13.36
CA ARG A 43 -13.12 2.80 -14.29
C ARG A 43 -14.39 3.56 -14.67
N ASN A 44 -15.53 2.88 -14.63
CA ASN A 44 -16.84 3.41 -15.02
C ASN A 44 -17.74 3.71 -13.80
N LEU A 45 -17.19 3.74 -12.58
CA LEU A 45 -17.95 4.14 -11.41
C LEU A 45 -18.37 5.61 -11.54
N THR A 46 -19.67 5.86 -11.43
CA THR A 46 -20.28 7.19 -11.49
C THR A 46 -20.89 7.62 -10.16
N ASP A 47 -21.24 6.65 -9.30
CA ASP A 47 -21.82 6.94 -8.00
C ASP A 47 -20.76 7.53 -7.05
N PRO A 48 -20.98 8.72 -6.47
CA PRO A 48 -20.02 9.38 -5.59
C PRO A 48 -19.66 8.55 -4.34
N GLU A 49 -20.63 7.83 -3.76
CA GLU A 49 -20.37 7.03 -2.55
C GLU A 49 -19.48 5.82 -2.87
N GLU A 50 -19.77 5.10 -3.95
CA GLU A 50 -18.93 3.99 -4.42
C GLU A 50 -17.50 4.45 -4.80
N ILE A 51 -17.35 5.64 -5.39
CA ILE A 51 -16.03 6.22 -5.68
C ILE A 51 -15.25 6.46 -4.38
N GLU A 52 -15.88 7.07 -3.36
CA GLU A 52 -15.21 7.30 -2.09
C GLU A 52 -14.87 5.98 -1.37
N LYS A 53 -15.74 4.97 -1.41
CA LYS A 53 -15.44 3.62 -0.88
C LYS A 53 -14.23 3.01 -1.58
N ALA A 54 -14.17 3.09 -2.91
CA ALA A 54 -13.05 2.57 -3.69
C ALA A 54 -11.73 3.29 -3.37
N LEU A 55 -11.78 4.63 -3.21
CA LEU A 55 -10.61 5.42 -2.80
C LEU A 55 -10.17 5.06 -1.38
N ALA A 56 -11.10 4.94 -0.44
CA ALA A 56 -10.82 4.55 0.94
C ALA A 56 -10.17 3.17 1.03
N LEU A 57 -10.62 2.21 0.22
CA LEU A 57 -9.99 0.89 0.11
C LEU A 57 -8.55 1.00 -0.41
N GLY A 58 -8.30 1.82 -1.43
CA GLY A 58 -6.94 2.01 -1.95
C GLY A 58 -6.02 2.69 -0.92
N ASP A 59 -6.53 3.65 -0.14
CA ASP A 59 -5.80 4.26 0.97
C ASP A 59 -5.49 3.27 2.09
N TYR A 60 -6.40 2.35 2.38
CA TYR A 60 -6.17 1.27 3.33
C TYR A 60 -5.03 0.35 2.86
N ILE A 61 -5.06 -0.11 1.60
CA ILE A 61 -4.01 -0.96 1.01
C ILE A 61 -2.65 -0.24 1.06
N LYS A 62 -2.62 1.07 0.80
CA LYS A 62 -1.41 1.89 0.92
C LYS A 62 -0.84 1.84 2.34
N LYS A 63 -1.68 2.03 3.36
CA LYS A 63 -1.28 1.99 4.78
C LYS A 63 -0.75 0.60 5.18
N GLU A 64 -1.44 -0.46 4.78
CA GLU A 64 -1.00 -1.84 5.04
C GLU A 64 0.37 -2.12 4.40
N THR A 65 0.56 -1.69 3.15
CA THR A 65 1.82 -1.89 2.43
C THR A 65 2.97 -1.15 3.11
N LEU A 66 2.74 0.08 3.56
CA LEU A 66 3.72 0.83 4.36
C LEU A 66 4.03 0.15 5.69
N ALA A 67 3.01 -0.40 6.37
CA ALA A 67 3.20 -1.13 7.62
C ALA A 67 4.05 -2.39 7.41
N LEU A 68 3.85 -3.12 6.30
CA LEU A 68 4.69 -4.26 5.93
C LEU A 68 6.15 -3.86 5.72
N TYR A 69 6.42 -2.70 5.11
CA TYR A 69 7.79 -2.19 5.00
C TYR A 69 8.41 -1.85 6.35
N SER A 70 7.67 -1.15 7.20
CA SER A 70 8.12 -0.84 8.57
C SER A 70 8.41 -2.11 9.37
N LEU A 71 7.57 -3.14 9.24
CA LEU A 71 7.76 -4.42 9.90
C LEU A 71 8.98 -5.18 9.37
N ARG A 72 9.21 -5.18 8.04
CA ARG A 72 10.41 -5.77 7.43
C ARG A 72 11.66 -5.08 7.97
N LYS A 73 11.68 -3.74 8.01
CA LYS A 73 12.78 -2.94 8.55
C LYS A 73 13.02 -3.25 10.03
N TYR A 74 11.96 -3.31 10.83
CA TYR A 74 12.04 -3.65 12.25
C TYR A 74 12.61 -5.06 12.46
N ARG A 75 12.14 -6.06 11.72
CA ARG A 75 12.64 -7.45 11.81
C ARG A 75 14.13 -7.54 11.48
N TYR A 76 14.58 -6.80 10.47
CA TYR A 76 16.00 -6.71 10.14
C TYR A 76 16.80 -6.10 11.30
N LEU A 77 16.40 -4.91 11.79
CA LEU A 77 17.08 -4.25 12.91
C LEU A 77 17.12 -5.12 14.17
N LYS A 78 16.00 -5.78 14.50
CA LYS A 78 15.95 -6.70 15.64
C LYS A 78 16.97 -7.83 15.48
N ARG A 79 17.05 -8.48 14.31
CA ARG A 79 18.04 -9.54 14.08
C ARG A 79 19.49 -9.04 14.16
N THR A 80 19.76 -7.84 13.67
CA THR A 80 21.12 -7.29 13.62
C THR A 80 21.59 -6.76 14.97
N TYR A 81 20.69 -6.19 15.78
CA TYR A 81 21.05 -5.49 17.01
C TYR A 81 20.58 -6.18 18.30
N SER A 82 19.71 -7.21 18.23
CA SER A 82 19.46 -8.08 19.38
C SER A 82 20.68 -8.97 19.60
N LYS A 83 21.68 -8.43 20.32
CA LYS A 83 22.71 -9.23 20.99
C LYS A 83 22.04 -10.20 21.98
N PRO A 84 22.65 -11.36 22.27
CA PRO A 84 22.20 -12.22 23.34
C PRO A 84 22.39 -11.47 24.66
N GLU A 85 21.33 -11.32 25.44
CA GLU A 85 21.47 -10.96 26.85
C GLU A 85 22.17 -12.14 27.53
N GLY A 86 23.47 -12.00 27.81
CA GLY A 86 24.29 -12.99 28.53
C GLY A 86 25.39 -13.64 27.69
N HIS A 87 26.57 -13.03 27.68
CA HIS A 87 27.82 -13.79 27.84
C HIS A 87 28.88 -12.86 28.46
N ASP A 88 29.02 -13.00 29.77
CA ASP A 88 30.19 -12.84 30.63
C ASP A 88 31.34 -11.95 30.14
N LEU A 89 31.51 -10.80 30.81
CA LEU A 89 32.77 -10.35 31.43
C LEU A 89 32.46 -9.55 32.70
#